data_AF-A0A5C8EH46-F1
#
_entry.id   AF-A0A5C8EH46-F1
#
_cell.length_a   1.000
_cell.length_b   1.000
_cell.length_c   1.000
_cell.angle_alpha   90.00
_cell.angle_beta   90.00
_cell.angle_gamma   90.00
#
_symmetry.space_group_name_H-M   'P 1'
#
loop_
_entity.id
_entity.type
_entity.pdbx_description
1 polymer ?
#
loop_
_entity_poly.entity_id
_entity_poly.type
_entity_poly.pdbx_seq_one_letter_code
_entity_poly.pdbx_strand_id
1 'polypeptide(L)' 'MKKVILFLIFLYQKAISPYLKPSCRYIPSCSEYAKQSVMKYGAINGSFLAISRVIRCNPLAKKIYDPVP' A
#
# COMPACT_ATOMS: atom_id res chain seq x y z
N MET A 1 -14.01 -6.17 10.54
CA MET A 1 -12.94 -6.66 9.63
C MET A 1 -12.13 -5.51 8.99
N LYS A 2 -12.72 -4.64 8.16
CA LYS A 2 -12.00 -3.58 7.41
C LYS A 2 -11.15 -2.64 8.28
N LYS A 3 -11.69 -2.23 9.44
CA LYS A 3 -11.02 -1.33 10.40
C LYS A 3 -9.75 -1.92 11.03
N VAL A 4 -9.70 -3.24 11.24
CA VAL A 4 -8.53 -3.91 11.85
C VAL A 4 -7.34 -3.84 10.91
N ILE A 5 -7.55 -4.19 9.63
CA ILE A 5 -6.50 -4.12 8.61
C ILE A 5 -6.06 -2.67 8.37
N LEU A 6 -7.01 -1.74 8.28
CA LEU A 6 -6.69 -0.31 8.18
C LEU A 6 -5.86 0.17 9.38
N PHE A 7 -6.20 -0.28 10.59
CA PHE A 7 -5.44 0.06 11.79
C PHE A 7 -4.02 -0.51 11.75
N LEU A 8 -3.84 -1.76 11.33
CA LEU A 8 -2.51 -2.36 11.12
C LEU A 8 -1.69 -1.60 10.07
N ILE A 9 -2.29 -1.24 8.94
CA ILE A 9 -1.63 -0.44 7.89
C ILE A 9 -1.25 0.94 8.43
N PHE A 10 -2.13 1.56 9.23
CA PHE A 10 -1.88 2.87 9.82
C PHE A 10 -0.76 2.82 10.87
N LEU A 11 -0.73 1.76 11.68
CA LEU A 11 0.31 1.54 12.69
C LEU A 11 1.66 1.29 12.02
N TYR A 12 1.68 0.51 10.93
CA TYR A 12 2.86 0.34 10.07
C TYR A 12 3.30 1.68 9.44
N GLN A 13 2.37 2.45 8.85
CA GLN A 13 2.68 3.75 8.27
C GLN A 13 3.27 4.72 9.32
N LYS A 14 2.72 4.75 10.54
CA LYS A 14 3.15 5.70 11.57
C LYS A 14 4.40 5.26 12.32
N ALA A 15 4.62 3.97 12.51
CA ALA A 15 5.76 3.44 13.26
C ALA A 15 6.97 3.13 12.37
N ILE A 16 6.76 2.67 11.13
CA ILE A 16 7.82 2.16 10.25
C ILE A 16 8.08 3.10 9.07
N SER A 17 7.04 3.70 8.45
CA SER A 17 7.25 4.61 7.30
C SER A 17 8.14 5.83 7.56
N PRO A 18 8.15 6.51 8.73
CA PRO A 18 9.06 7.66 8.93
C PRO A 18 10.53 7.25 9.00
N TYR A 19 10.82 5.98 9.33
CA TYR A 19 12.19 5.45 9.35
C TYR A 19 12.62 4.85 8.00
N LEU A 20 11.67 4.58 7.10
CA LEU A 20 11.97 4.15 5.73
C LEU A 20 12.09 5.35 4.81
N LYS A 21 13.21 5.43 4.07
CA LYS A 21 13.33 6.35 2.93
C LYS A 21 12.17 6.10 1.94
N PRO A 22 11.67 7.14 1.24
CA PRO A 22 10.63 6.99 0.23
C PRO A 22 11.13 6.17 -0.97
N SER A 23 11.11 4.84 -0.83
CA SER A 23 11.51 3.88 -1.86
C SER A 23 10.38 3.50 -2.81
N CYS A 24 9.15 3.94 -2.53
CA CYS A 24 8.02 3.70 -3.42
C CYS A 24 8.23 4.40 -4.76
N ARG A 25 8.38 3.59 -5.83
CA ARG A 25 8.41 4.08 -7.21
C ARG A 25 7.00 4.37 -7.75
N TYR A 26 5.99 3.70 -7.24
CA TYR A 26 4.60 3.83 -7.70
C TYR A 26 3.91 5.05 -7.09
N ILE A 27 3.04 5.68 -7.89
CA ILE A 27 2.17 6.79 -7.47
C ILE A 27 0.71 6.36 -7.68
N PRO A 28 -0.16 6.43 -6.66
CA PRO A 28 0.15 6.72 -5.25
C PRO A 28 1.03 5.63 -4.60
N SER A 29 1.64 5.95 -3.45
CA SER A 29 2.56 5.04 -2.73
C SER A 29 1.89 3.69 -2.41
N CYS A 30 2.67 2.63 -2.21
CA CYS A 30 2.11 1.30 -1.91
C CYS A 30 1.22 1.30 -0.65
N SER A 31 1.55 2.12 0.34
CA SER A 31 0.79 2.25 1.58
C SER A 31 -0.53 3.01 1.38
N GLU A 32 -0.54 4.04 0.55
CA GLU A 32 -1.74 4.79 0.17
C GLU A 32 -2.66 3.94 -0.72
N TYR A 33 -2.07 3.22 -1.68
CA TYR A 33 -2.77 2.23 -2.51
C TYR A 33 -3.42 1.16 -1.63
N ALA A 34 -2.71 0.63 -0.63
CA ALA A 34 -3.25 -0.36 0.30
C ALA A 34 -4.45 0.16 1.09
N LYS A 35 -4.40 1.43 1.51
CA LYS A 35 -5.50 2.09 2.21
C LYS A 35 -6.72 2.22 1.29
N GLN A 36 -6.52 2.71 0.06
CA GLN A 36 -7.57 2.88 -0.93
C GLN A 36 -8.18 1.53 -1.37
N SER A 37 -7.35 0.51 -1.61
CA SER A 37 -7.81 -0.81 -2.02
C SER A 37 -8.62 -1.51 -0.93
N VAL A 38 -8.21 -1.41 0.34
CA VAL A 38 -8.98 -1.93 1.48
C VAL A 38 -10.30 -1.16 1.67
N MET A 39 -10.30 0.14 1.41
CA MET A 39 -11.50 0.97 1.49
C MET A 39 -12.52 0.60 0.40
N LYS A 40 -12.05 0.34 -0.83
CA LYS A 40 -12.90 0.06 -1.99
C LYS A 40 -13.33 -1.40 -2.09
N TYR A 41 -12.39 -2.34 -1.99
CA TYR A 41 -12.63 -3.78 -2.19
C TYR A 41 -12.79 -4.58 -0.88
N GLY A 42 -12.63 -3.93 0.27
CA GLY A 42 -12.68 -4.58 1.57
C GLY A 42 -11.34 -5.19 2.00
N ALA A 43 -11.35 -5.75 3.21
CA ALA A 43 -10.13 -6.17 3.91
C ALA A 43 -9.32 -7.23 3.13
N ILE A 44 -9.97 -8.27 2.62
CA ILE A 44 -9.28 -9.43 2.01
C ILE A 44 -8.76 -9.06 0.62
N ASN A 45 -9.66 -8.67 -0.29
CA ASN A 45 -9.31 -8.34 -1.68
C ASN A 45 -8.38 -7.11 -1.76
N GLY A 46 -8.63 -6.09 -0.92
CA GLY A 46 -7.78 -4.91 -0.87
C GLY A 46 -6.36 -5.21 -0.39
N SER A 47 -6.20 -6.10 0.59
CA SER A 47 -4.89 -6.55 1.06
C SER A 47 -4.17 -7.36 -0.02
N PHE A 48 -4.87 -8.24 -0.73
CA PHE A 48 -4.28 -9.04 -1.80
C PHE A 48 -3.72 -8.17 -2.93
N LEU A 49 -4.50 -7.18 -3.39
CA LEU A 49 -4.08 -6.18 -4.40
C LEU A 49 -2.86 -5.38 -3.91
N ALA A 50 -2.88 -4.96 -2.65
CA ALA A 50 -1.79 -4.19 -2.05
C ALA A 50 -0.48 -5.00 -1.95
N ILE A 51 -0.55 -6.24 -1.45
CA ILE A 51 0.61 -7.12 -1.28
C ILE A 51 1.26 -7.44 -2.63
N SER A 52 0.45 -7.81 -3.63
CA SER A 52 0.94 -8.05 -4.99
C SER A 52 1.74 -6.87 -5.54
N ARG A 53 1.27 -5.64 -5.26
CA ARG A 53 1.96 -4.41 -5.68
C ARG A 53 3.22 -4.11 -4.87
N VAL A 54 3.21 -4.37 -3.57
CA VAL A 54 4.40 -4.22 -2.71
C VAL A 54 5.51 -5.15 -3.17
N ILE A 55 5.19 -6.41 -3.53
CA ILE A 55 6.17 -7.38 -4.04
C ILE A 55 6.79 -6.91 -5.37
N ARG A 56 6.01 -6.24 -6.23
CA ARG A 56 6.49 -5.65 -7.49
C ARG A 56 7.26 -4.34 -7.27
N CYS A 57 7.16 -3.73 -6.09
CA CYS A 57 7.84 -2.48 -5.76
C CYS A 57 9.31 -2.76 -5.42
N ASN A 58 10.14 -2.80 -6.47
CA ASN A 58 11.58 -2.97 -6.37
C ASN A 58 12.30 -1.70 -6.89
N PRO A 59 13.55 -1.45 -6.46
CA PRO A 59 14.32 -0.27 -6.88
C PRO A 59 14.61 -0.24 -8.38
N LEU A 60 14.33 -1.31 -9.14
CA LEU A 60 14.47 -1.38 -10.61
C LEU A 60 13.17 -1.08 -11.36
N ALA A 61 12.02 -1.05 -10.69
CA ALA A 61 10.71 -0.78 -11.30
C ALA A 61 10.53 0.70 -11.70
N LYS A 62 10.13 0.99 -12.94
CA LYS A 62 9.87 2.38 -13.37
C LYS A 62 8.81 3.05 -12.47
N LYS A 63 8.94 4.36 -12.27
CA LYS A 63 7.88 5.14 -11.63
C LYS A 63 6.66 5.13 -12.54
N ILE A 64 5.59 4.49 -12.10
CA ILE A 64 4.35 4.30 -12.87
C ILE A 64 3.20 4.83 -12.03
N TYR A 65 2.31 5.61 -12.67
CA TYR A 65 1.04 6.00 -12.08
C TYR A 65 0.05 4.87 -12.26
N ASP A 66 -0.43 4.31 -11.15
CA ASP A 66 -1.35 3.17 -11.15
C ASP A 66 -2.36 3.39 -10.02
N PRO A 67 -3.45 4.13 -10.26
CA PRO A 67 -4.47 4.37 -9.24
C PRO A 67 -5.24 3.08 -8.94
N VAL A 68 -5.88 3.01 -7.77
CA VAL A 68 -6.78 1.89 -7.48
C VAL A 68 -7.95 1.92 -8.48
N PRO A 69 -8.21 0.84 -9.23
CA PRO A 69 -9.34 0.76 -10.17
C PRO A 69 -10.67 0.86 -9.45
#